data_AF-A0A957EBK1-F1
#
_entry.id   AF-A0A957EBK1-F1
#
_cell.length_a   1.000
_cell.length_b   1.000
_cell.length_c   1.000
_cell.angle_alpha   90.00
_cell.angle_beta   90.00
_cell.angle_gamma   90.00
#
_symmetry.space_group_name_H-M   'P 1'
#
loop_
_entity.id
_entity.type
_entity.pdbx_description
1 polymer ?
#
loop_
_entity_poly.entity_id
_entity_poly.type
_entity_poly.pdbx_seq_one_letter_code
_entity_poly.pdbx_strand_id
1 'polypeptide(L)'
;MTIGGVQFDLKITFLIILGTVVPMLDYYGHKITSIKAYDRIVWYFVIPMLVILLIFRESPAEYGFKIGKWQTGLAWVLGACTAMAIVLYFVARQPSMQNYYQVRSPQEIW
;
A
#
# COMPACT_ATOMS: atom_id res chain seq x y z
N MET A 1 -5.79 -23.78 -13.68
CA MET A 1 -6.90 -24.58 -13.09
C MET A 1 -8.17 -24.26 -13.85
N THR A 2 -8.91 -25.24 -14.36
CA THR A 2 -10.16 -24.98 -15.10
C THR A 2 -11.37 -25.18 -14.18
N ILE A 3 -12.21 -24.15 -14.06
CA ILE A 3 -13.47 -24.20 -13.30
C ILE A 3 -14.57 -23.73 -14.24
N GLY A 4 -15.58 -24.55 -14.49
CA GLY A 4 -16.71 -24.20 -15.38
C GLY A 4 -16.30 -23.85 -16.82
N GLY A 5 -15.17 -24.37 -17.32
CA GLY A 5 -14.64 -24.08 -18.66
C GLY A 5 -13.70 -22.87 -18.73
N VAL A 6 -13.52 -22.10 -17.65
CA VAL A 6 -12.61 -20.95 -17.60
C VAL A 6 -11.26 -21.35 -17.01
N GLN A 7 -10.17 -20.97 -17.69
CA GLN A 7 -8.79 -21.16 -17.23
C GLN A 7 -8.43 -20.10 -16.19
N PHE A 8 -8.29 -20.49 -14.93
CA PHE A 8 -7.78 -19.65 -13.85
C PHE A 8 -6.29 -19.87 -13.63
N ASP A 9 -5.55 -18.77 -13.63
CA ASP A 9 -4.20 -18.72 -13.07
C ASP A 9 -4.31 -18.60 -11.55
N LEU A 10 -3.72 -19.57 -10.84
CA LEU A 10 -3.80 -19.64 -9.37
C LEU A 10 -3.12 -18.44 -8.71
N LYS A 11 -2.00 -17.95 -9.25
CA LYS A 11 -1.26 -16.82 -8.65
C LYS A 11 -2.05 -15.54 -8.80
N ILE A 12 -2.58 -15.27 -10.00
CA ILE A 12 -3.41 -14.09 -10.25
C ILE A 12 -4.68 -14.13 -9.41
N THR A 13 -5.35 -15.29 -9.36
CA THR A 13 -6.57 -15.47 -8.56
C THR A 13 -6.29 -15.21 -7.07
N PHE A 14 -5.22 -15.78 -6.54
CA PHE A 14 -4.83 -15.58 -5.15
C PHE A 14 -4.46 -14.12 -4.86
N LEU A 15 -3.75 -13.45 -5.78
CA LEU A 15 -3.41 -12.04 -5.66
C LEU A 15 -4.66 -11.16 -5.61
N ILE A 16 -5.67 -11.44 -6.42
CA ILE A 16 -6.96 -10.71 -6.39
C ILE A 16 -7.67 -10.92 -5.05
N ILE A 17 -7.74 -12.17 -4.57
CA ILE A 17 -8.38 -12.51 -3.29
C ILE A 17 -7.64 -11.78 -2.15
N LEU A 18 -6.32 -11.88 -2.10
CA LEU A 18 -5.51 -11.28 -1.06
C LEU A 18 -5.59 -9.74 -1.09
N GLY A 19 -5.52 -9.14 -2.28
CA GLY A 19 -5.65 -7.70 -2.49
C GLY A 19 -7.03 -7.14 -2.13
N THR A 20 -8.04 -8.00 -1.99
CA THR A 20 -9.38 -7.60 -1.54
C THR A 20 -9.59 -7.86 -0.05
N VAL A 21 -9.23 -9.05 0.42
CA VAL A 21 -9.49 -9.49 1.80
C VAL A 21 -8.63 -8.73 2.80
N VAL A 22 -7.34 -8.49 2.51
CA VAL A 22 -6.43 -7.82 3.43
C VAL A 22 -6.88 -6.38 3.75
N PRO A 23 -7.18 -5.51 2.75
CA PRO A 23 -7.74 -4.19 3.04
C PRO A 23 -9.11 -4.23 3.72
N MET A 24 -9.95 -5.23 3.42
CA MET A 24 -11.23 -5.40 4.12
C MET A 24 -11.01 -5.66 5.61
N LEU A 25 -10.03 -6.48 5.99
CA LEU A 25 -9.73 -6.75 7.40
C LEU A 25 -9.26 -5.48 8.15
N ASP A 26 -8.38 -4.67 7.54
CA ASP A 26 -7.98 -3.36 8.10
C ASP A 26 -9.19 -2.41 8.20
N TYR A 27 -10.05 -2.37 7.17
CA TYR A 27 -11.25 -1.51 7.15
C TYR A 27 -12.24 -1.87 8.26
N TYR A 28 -12.50 -3.16 8.47
CA TYR A 28 -13.40 -3.65 9.52
C TYR A 28 -12.77 -3.68 10.92
N GLY A 29 -11.57 -3.10 11.09
CA GLY A 29 -10.98 -2.87 12.41
C GLY A 29 -10.39 -4.12 13.07
N HIS A 30 -9.99 -5.13 12.29
CA HIS A 30 -9.25 -6.27 12.83
C HIS A 30 -7.83 -5.82 13.18
N LYS A 31 -7.60 -5.65 14.49
CA LYS A 31 -6.32 -5.19 15.03
C LYS A 31 -5.45 -6.39 15.40
N ILE A 32 -4.18 -6.32 15.02
CA ILE A 32 -3.16 -7.29 15.46
C ILE A 32 -2.40 -6.72 16.66
N THR A 33 -2.22 -5.40 16.69
CA THR A 33 -1.54 -4.64 17.73
C THR A 33 -2.40 -3.46 18.20
N SER A 34 -1.97 -2.78 19.26
CA SER A 34 -2.67 -1.58 19.75
C SER A 34 -2.46 -0.33 18.88
N ILE A 35 -1.53 -0.37 17.91
CA ILE A 35 -1.06 0.80 17.17
C ILE A 35 -1.30 0.60 15.67
N LYS A 36 -2.15 1.46 15.09
CA LYS A 36 -2.60 1.36 13.70
C LYS A 36 -1.46 1.36 12.67
N ALA A 37 -0.36 2.06 12.94
CA ALA A 37 0.78 2.10 12.04
C ALA A 37 1.45 0.72 11.87
N TYR A 38 1.62 -0.02 12.97
CA TYR A 38 2.21 -1.37 12.93
C TYR A 38 1.26 -2.37 12.29
N ASP A 39 -0.04 -2.28 12.58
CA ASP A 39 -1.05 -3.13 11.93
C ASP A 39 -0.99 -3.02 10.40
N ARG A 40 -0.84 -1.81 9.86
CA ARG A 40 -0.73 -1.60 8.41
C ARG A 40 0.53 -2.19 7.80
N ILE A 41 1.66 -2.15 8.51
CA ILE A 41 2.88 -2.83 8.07
C ILE A 41 2.63 -4.34 8.01
N VAL A 42 1.97 -4.89 9.03
CA VAL A 42 1.67 -6.33 9.05
C VAL A 42 0.71 -6.70 7.91
N TRP A 43 -0.40 -5.99 7.77
CA TRP A 43 -1.41 -6.24 6.74
C TRP A 43 -0.86 -6.04 5.32
N TYR A 44 -0.21 -4.93 5.02
CA TYR A 44 0.14 -4.55 3.64
C TYR A 44 1.55 -4.89 3.21
N PHE A 45 2.41 -5.31 4.14
CA PHE A 45 3.78 -5.69 3.82
C PHE A 45 4.09 -7.11 4.28
N VAL A 46 3.94 -7.41 5.58
CA VAL A 46 4.36 -8.71 6.14
C VAL A 46 3.52 -9.85 5.55
N ILE A 47 2.19 -9.74 5.53
CA ILE A 47 1.32 -10.78 4.99
C ILE A 47 1.62 -11.05 3.51
N PRO A 48 1.62 -10.03 2.60
CA PRO A 48 2.01 -10.24 1.22
C PRO A 48 3.41 -10.86 1.05
N MET A 49 4.39 -10.43 1.83
CA MET A 49 5.74 -11.00 1.82
C MET A 49 5.77 -12.47 2.24
N LEU A 50 5.02 -12.85 3.29
CA LEU A 50 4.89 -14.24 3.72
C LEU A 50 4.23 -15.09 2.64
N VAL A 51 3.24 -14.56 1.91
CA VAL A 51 2.64 -15.28 0.78
C VAL A 51 3.65 -15.52 -0.33
N ILE A 52 4.42 -14.50 -0.73
CA ILE A 52 5.45 -14.64 -1.75
C ILE A 52 6.49 -15.70 -1.34
N LEU A 53 6.96 -15.64 -0.10
CA LEU A 53 8.02 -16.53 0.39
C LEU A 53 7.55 -17.96 0.67
N LEU A 54 6.36 -18.14 1.24
CA LEU A 54 5.90 -19.44 1.74
C LEU A 54 4.95 -20.15 0.78
N ILE A 55 4.04 -19.40 0.13
CA ILE A 55 3.03 -19.98 -0.77
C ILE A 55 3.57 -20.03 -2.19
N PHE A 56 4.04 -18.89 -2.72
CA PHE A 56 4.60 -18.85 -4.08
C PHE A 56 6.03 -19.38 -4.13
N ARG A 57 6.76 -19.34 -3.00
CA ARG A 57 8.15 -19.80 -2.86
C ARG A 57 9.08 -19.12 -3.86
N GLU A 58 8.82 -17.83 -4.09
CA GLU A 58 9.56 -17.00 -5.04
C GLU A 58 10.50 -16.05 -4.32
N SER A 59 11.52 -15.58 -5.04
CA SER A 59 12.46 -14.61 -4.49
C SER A 59 11.84 -13.21 -4.49
N PRO A 60 11.88 -12.46 -3.37
CA PRO A 60 11.44 -11.06 -3.34
C PRO A 60 12.17 -10.17 -4.35
N ALA A 61 13.38 -10.57 -4.78
CA ALA A 61 14.13 -9.86 -5.79
C ALA A 61 13.42 -9.82 -7.16
N GLU A 62 12.57 -10.80 -7.46
CA GLU A 62 11.73 -10.84 -8.66
C GLU A 62 10.60 -9.80 -8.59
N TYR A 63 10.20 -9.43 -7.37
CA TYR A 63 9.18 -8.42 -7.08
C TYR A 63 9.75 -7.02 -6.84
N GLY A 64 11.04 -6.81 -7.15
CA GLY A 64 11.69 -5.51 -7.03
C GLY A 64 12.39 -5.24 -5.69
N PHE A 65 12.38 -6.19 -4.74
CA PHE A 65 13.21 -6.12 -3.52
C PHE A 65 14.67 -6.45 -3.83
N LYS A 66 15.27 -5.65 -4.69
CA LYS A 66 16.70 -5.70 -5.03
C LYS A 66 17.25 -4.30 -5.10
N ILE A 67 18.53 -4.16 -4.75
CA ILE A 67 19.25 -2.90 -4.93
C ILE A 67 19.53 -2.75 -6.44
N GLY A 68 18.66 -2.00 -7.12
CA GLY A 68 18.83 -1.64 -8.52
C GLY A 68 19.73 -0.42 -8.70
N LYS A 69 19.47 0.38 -9.75
CA LYS A 69 20.13 1.67 -9.99
C LYS A 69 19.62 2.72 -9.01
N TRP A 70 20.16 2.72 -7.79
CA TRP A 70 19.66 3.54 -6.68
C TRP A 70 19.70 5.05 -7.00
N GLN A 71 20.67 5.53 -7.77
CA GLN A 71 20.74 6.95 -8.17
C GLN A 71 19.56 7.34 -9.05
N THR A 72 19.19 6.49 -10.01
CA THR A 72 18.03 6.72 -10.89
C THR A 72 16.73 6.67 -10.09
N GLY A 73 16.59 5.69 -9.18
CA GLY A 73 15.45 5.60 -8.28
C GLY A 73 15.30 6.85 -7.41
N LEU A 74 16.40 7.32 -6.82
CA LEU A 74 16.41 8.54 -6.01
C LEU A 74 16.04 9.79 -6.82
N ALA A 75 16.56 9.93 -8.04
CA ALA A 75 16.20 11.03 -8.92
C ALA A 75 14.69 11.04 -9.25
N TRP A 76 14.10 9.87 -9.54
CA TRP A 76 12.66 9.75 -9.77
C TRP A 76 11.84 10.07 -8.52
N VAL A 77 12.24 9.56 -7.35
CA VAL A 77 11.56 9.85 -6.07
C VAL A 77 11.58 11.34 -5.79
N LEU A 78 12.74 11.98 -5.88
CA LEU A 78 12.87 13.42 -5.65
C LEU A 78 12.05 14.23 -6.66
N GLY A 79 12.10 13.86 -7.95
CA GLY A 79 11.31 14.50 -8.99
C GLY A 79 9.80 14.39 -8.76
N ALA A 80 9.30 13.18 -8.47
CA ALA A 80 7.89 12.92 -8.20
C ALA A 80 7.42 13.61 -6.91
N CYS A 81 8.19 13.53 -5.82
CA CYS A 81 7.89 14.23 -4.58
C CYS A 81 7.85 15.75 -4.78
N THR A 82 8.81 16.31 -5.51
CA THR A 82 8.85 17.75 -5.80
C THR A 82 7.64 18.17 -6.64
N ALA A 83 7.33 17.43 -7.70
CA ALA A 83 6.16 17.70 -8.53
C ALA A 83 4.85 17.63 -7.72
N MET A 84 4.68 16.59 -6.90
CA MET A 84 3.51 16.45 -6.03
C MET A 84 3.45 17.56 -4.98
N ALA A 85 4.58 17.95 -4.38
CA ALA A 85 4.63 19.04 -3.42
C ALA A 85 4.15 20.37 -4.01
N ILE A 86 4.52 20.66 -5.27
CA ILE A 86 4.03 21.85 -5.98
C ILE A 86 2.52 21.77 -6.17
N VAL A 87 1.99 20.64 -6.62
CA VAL A 87 0.53 20.44 -6.78
C VAL A 87 -0.19 20.63 -5.44
N LEU A 88 0.30 19.99 -4.38
CA LEU A 88 -0.29 20.07 -3.04
C LEU A 88 -0.20 21.50 -2.47
N TYR A 89 0.85 22.25 -2.78
CA TYR A 89 0.97 23.65 -2.36
C TYR A 89 -0.19 24.52 -2.86
N PHE A 90 -0.63 24.30 -4.10
CA PHE A 90 -1.80 25.00 -4.66
C PHE A 90 -3.11 24.42 -4.12
N VAL A 91 -3.27 23.09 -4.14
CA VAL A 91 -4.52 22.43 -3.74
C VAL A 91 -4.85 22.66 -2.26
N ALA A 92 -3.85 22.62 -1.37
CA ALA A 92 -4.04 22.83 0.07
C ALA A 92 -4.54 24.23 0.44
N ARG A 93 -4.43 25.20 -0.47
CA ARG A 93 -4.92 26.58 -0.27
C ARG A 93 -6.39 26.76 -0.64
N GLN A 94 -7.00 25.76 -1.28
CA GLN A 94 -8.38 25.87 -1.71
C GLN A 94 -9.33 25.70 -0.51
N PRO A 95 -10.36 26.56 -0.35
CA PRO A 95 -11.26 26.51 0.81
C PRO A 95 -11.95 25.15 0.99
N SER A 96 -12.29 24.47 -0.12
CA SER A 96 -12.88 23.12 -0.08
C SER A 96 -11.95 22.10 0.58
N MET A 97 -10.64 22.19 0.31
CA MET A 97 -9.63 21.32 0.91
C MET A 97 -9.48 21.63 2.40
N GLN A 98 -9.32 22.91 2.76
CA GLN A 98 -9.15 23.33 4.15
C GLN A 98 -10.34 22.92 5.03
N ASN A 99 -11.57 23.15 4.56
CA ASN A 99 -12.78 22.77 5.29
C ASN A 99 -12.89 21.26 5.50
N TYR A 100 -12.52 20.45 4.51
CA TYR A 100 -12.58 18.99 4.63
C TYR A 100 -11.64 18.45 5.71
N TYR A 101 -10.43 19.02 5.82
CA TYR A 101 -9.40 18.57 6.76
C TYR A 101 -9.54 19.21 8.14
N GLN A 102 -10.05 20.44 8.28
CA GLN A 102 -10.27 21.07 9.60
C GLN A 102 -11.14 20.23 10.53
N VAL A 103 -12.15 19.54 10.00
CA VAL A 103 -13.05 18.69 10.81
C VAL A 103 -12.36 17.38 11.25
N ARG A 104 -11.26 17.00 10.61
CA ARG A 104 -10.55 15.72 10.79
C ARG A 104 -9.15 15.89 11.36
N SER A 105 -8.64 17.12 11.47
CA SER A 105 -7.38 17.39 12.13
C SER A 105 -7.53 17.06 13.62
N PRO A 106 -6.54 16.38 14.23
CA PRO A 106 -6.48 16.25 15.67
C PRO A 106 -6.60 17.65 16.31
N GLN A 107 -7.56 17.83 17.21
CA GLN A 107 -7.78 19.13 17.86
C GLN A 107 -6.69 19.47 18.87
N GLU A 108 -5.98 18.45 19.35
CA GLU A 108 -4.83 18.55 20.24
C GLU A 108 -3.59 18.09 19.48
N ILE A 109 -2.69 19.02 19.23
CA ILE A 109 -1.27 18.70 19.00
C ILE A 109 -0.64 19.05 20.34
N TRP A 110 -0.15 18.03 21.05
CA TRP A 110 0.43 18.04 22.42
C TRP A 110 -0.54 17.72 23.56
#